data_AF-A0A952RPN8-F1
#
_entry.id   AF-A0A952RPN8-F1
#
_cell.length_a   1.000
_cell.length_b   1.000
_cell.length_c   1.000
_cell.angle_alpha   90.00
_cell.angle_beta   90.00
_cell.angle_gamma   90.00
#
_symmetry.space_group_name_H-M   'P 1'
#
loop_
_entity.id
_entity.type
_entity.pdbx_description
1 polymer ?
#
loop_
_entity_poly.entity_id
_entity_poly.type
_entity_poly.pdbx_seq_one_letter_code
_entity_poly.pdbx_strand_id
1 'polypeptide(L)'
;MSRLALLALALGLSAVACAAETDDDAPAADEGQLQSNGRGSDHWFYSGPLPALENPSITTSLEGHTVRVTGFLPAGARIPELPHVKTKAAGGRTQLDIVYPIATAMAGKADSQPRTYSFYHAKPYRPNGNAYTVSQGNHFVTWGGFPFLGYNDGIAFHGPITDQAAERGGMNVWYLRRGDVSSGCNRMMGEHVVELAHVIGINMRKVYKGNYAYEPTTTAKVKVITDFDQYEGQWIDVDYPTDVGASRPAVAKQTTNVAMFGSWVATTTPDGKDLPPDMKWEGGVNGQWYDFQEHAIRGNVCSMPPEMLEELKTVAARTGGVLPADFCQKKFACDDRKGKVCRPSEI
;
A
#
# COMPACT_ATOMS: atom_id res chain seq x y z
N MET A 1 22.21 -44.53 -41.54
CA MET A 1 23.03 -43.37 -41.15
C MET A 1 22.18 -42.11 -41.26
N SER A 2 22.30 -41.22 -40.28
CA SER A 2 21.82 -39.82 -40.23
C SER A 2 20.33 -39.47 -40.08
N ARG A 3 19.94 -39.29 -38.80
CA ARG A 3 19.37 -38.07 -38.17
C ARG A 3 18.12 -37.42 -38.83
N LEU A 4 16.95 -37.72 -38.26
CA LEU A 4 15.84 -36.76 -38.17
C LEU A 4 16.13 -35.80 -37.00
N ALA A 5 16.15 -34.50 -37.27
CA ALA A 5 16.17 -33.44 -36.27
C ALA A 5 14.73 -33.09 -35.88
N LEU A 6 14.35 -33.34 -34.63
CA LEU A 6 13.20 -32.69 -34.00
C LEU A 6 13.62 -31.29 -33.57
N LEU A 7 13.00 -30.27 -34.16
CA LEU A 7 13.03 -28.91 -33.64
C LEU A 7 11.96 -28.80 -32.55
N ALA A 8 12.37 -28.74 -31.29
CA ALA A 8 11.49 -28.38 -30.18
C ALA A 8 11.32 -26.85 -30.16
N LEU A 9 10.13 -26.37 -30.48
CA LEU A 9 9.76 -24.96 -30.32
C LEU A 9 9.36 -24.76 -28.85
N ALA A 10 10.26 -24.16 -28.08
CA ALA A 10 9.95 -23.71 -26.72
C ALA A 10 9.07 -22.45 -26.80
N LEU A 11 7.78 -22.61 -26.53
CA LEU A 11 6.86 -21.50 -26.25
C LEU A 11 7.09 -21.06 -24.80
N GLY A 12 7.68 -19.87 -24.65
CA GLY A 12 7.79 -19.19 -23.36
C GLY A 12 6.41 -18.72 -22.90
N LEU A 13 6.06 -19.04 -21.65
CA LEU A 13 4.90 -18.48 -20.98
C LEU A 13 5.21 -17.02 -20.56
N SER A 14 4.38 -16.10 -21.05
CA SER A 14 4.34 -14.71 -20.62
C SER A 14 3.61 -14.59 -19.28
N ALA A 15 4.18 -13.85 -18.33
CA ALA A 15 3.61 -13.60 -17.01
C ALA A 15 2.71 -12.35 -17.04
N VAL A 16 1.46 -12.46 -16.57
CA VAL A 16 0.46 -11.39 -16.65
C VAL A 16 0.38 -10.58 -15.36
N ALA A 17 0.78 -9.32 -15.44
CA ALA A 17 1.05 -8.44 -14.31
C ALA A 17 0.33 -7.10 -14.48
N CYS A 18 -0.87 -6.91 -13.91
CA CYS A 18 -1.68 -5.66 -13.80
C CYS A 18 -1.87 -4.73 -15.03
N ALA A 19 -1.18 -4.97 -16.14
CA ALA A 19 -1.09 -4.19 -17.37
C ALA A 19 -0.10 -4.86 -18.37
N ALA A 20 -0.25 -6.16 -18.70
CA ALA A 20 0.12 -6.77 -20.01
C ALA A 20 -0.04 -8.32 -20.03
N GLU A 21 -0.76 -8.80 -21.07
CA GLU A 21 -0.78 -10.08 -21.83
C GLU A 21 -0.63 -11.48 -21.20
N THR A 22 -1.72 -12.27 -21.12
CA THR A 22 -2.08 -13.44 -21.98
C THR A 22 -3.21 -14.32 -21.35
N ASP A 23 -4.02 -14.95 -22.19
CA ASP A 23 -5.31 -15.61 -21.93
C ASP A 23 -5.27 -16.92 -21.11
N ASP A 24 -6.23 -17.11 -20.18
CA ASP A 24 -7.27 -18.16 -20.23
C ASP A 24 -8.16 -18.15 -18.94
N ASP A 25 -9.45 -18.42 -19.12
CA ASP A 25 -10.59 -18.10 -18.24
C ASP A 25 -10.77 -18.92 -16.93
N ALA A 26 -11.18 -18.21 -15.87
CA ALA A 26 -12.10 -18.65 -14.81
C ALA A 26 -12.69 -17.42 -14.08
N PRO A 27 -13.92 -17.45 -13.55
CA PRO A 27 -14.67 -16.23 -13.20
C PRO A 27 -14.14 -15.59 -11.91
N ALA A 28 -13.31 -14.57 -12.07
CA ALA A 28 -12.96 -13.63 -11.00
C ALA A 28 -14.17 -12.72 -10.72
N ALA A 29 -14.41 -12.41 -9.45
CA ALA A 29 -15.40 -11.42 -9.03
C ALA A 29 -15.20 -10.12 -9.84
N ASP A 30 -16.27 -9.70 -10.52
CA ASP A 30 -16.29 -8.65 -11.53
C ASP A 30 -15.76 -7.32 -10.95
N GLU A 31 -14.54 -6.94 -11.36
CA GLU A 31 -13.92 -5.64 -11.07
C GLU A 31 -14.75 -4.46 -11.65
N GLY A 32 -15.76 -4.75 -12.49
CA GLY A 32 -16.57 -3.79 -13.23
C GLY A 32 -17.68 -3.05 -12.46
N GLN A 33 -17.94 -3.35 -11.18
CA GLN A 33 -19.03 -2.70 -10.41
C GLN A 33 -18.59 -1.71 -9.32
N LEU A 34 -17.30 -1.41 -9.19
CA LEU A 34 -16.78 -0.54 -8.14
C LEU A 34 -16.87 0.95 -8.57
N GLN A 35 -18.04 1.57 -8.36
CA GLN A 35 -18.22 3.02 -8.54
C GLN A 35 -18.19 3.75 -7.19
N SER A 36 -17.04 4.39 -6.88
CA SER A 36 -16.89 5.22 -5.68
C SER A 36 -17.56 6.59 -5.85
N ASN A 37 -18.65 6.87 -5.12
CA ASN A 37 -19.46 8.09 -5.27
C ASN A 37 -18.98 9.33 -4.49
N GLY A 38 -17.67 9.61 -4.33
CA GLY A 38 -17.35 10.93 -3.76
C GLY A 38 -15.91 11.37 -3.46
N ARG A 39 -14.91 10.50 -3.38
CA ARG A 39 -13.51 10.90 -3.06
C ARG A 39 -12.43 10.09 -3.78
N GLY A 40 -12.79 9.38 -4.85
CA GLY A 40 -11.88 8.46 -5.53
C GLY A 40 -10.67 9.11 -6.22
N SER A 41 -10.42 10.40 -6.05
CA SER A 41 -9.27 11.07 -6.66
C SER A 41 -8.64 12.10 -5.74
N ASP A 42 -8.83 12.00 -4.43
CA ASP A 42 -8.16 12.95 -3.54
C ASP A 42 -6.63 12.81 -3.63
N HIS A 43 -5.92 13.92 -3.41
CA HIS A 43 -4.48 13.87 -3.25
C HIS A 43 -4.14 13.58 -1.80
N TRP A 44 -3.39 12.51 -1.56
CA TRP A 44 -3.03 12.05 -0.22
C TRP A 44 -1.68 12.63 0.26
N PHE A 45 -1.58 12.88 1.56
CA PHE A 45 -0.41 13.47 2.21
C PHE A 45 0.00 12.69 3.46
N TYR A 46 1.30 12.60 3.68
CA TYR A 46 1.89 11.95 4.86
C TYR A 46 2.37 12.96 5.91
N SER A 47 1.79 12.91 7.11
CA SER A 47 2.18 13.67 8.31
C SER A 47 2.55 12.75 9.48
N GLY A 48 2.75 11.45 9.21
CA GLY A 48 3.21 10.50 10.22
C GLY A 48 4.68 10.69 10.59
N PRO A 49 5.14 9.96 11.62
CA PRO A 49 6.44 10.19 12.24
C PRO A 49 7.63 9.59 11.49
N LEU A 50 7.42 8.68 10.52
CA LEU A 50 8.54 8.04 9.80
C LEU A 50 9.13 8.98 8.75
N PRO A 51 10.44 9.28 8.80
CA PRO A 51 11.11 9.99 7.72
C PRO A 51 11.39 9.07 6.52
N ALA A 52 11.86 9.64 5.43
CA ALA A 52 12.57 8.86 4.41
C ALA A 52 13.77 8.16 5.05
N LEU A 53 13.93 6.87 4.78
CA LEU A 53 15.03 6.07 5.30
C LEU A 53 16.27 6.21 4.42
N GLU A 54 17.44 6.05 5.04
CA GLU A 54 18.70 5.86 4.34
C GLU A 54 18.87 4.39 3.93
N ASN A 55 19.27 4.18 2.68
CA ASN A 55 19.47 2.86 2.08
C ASN A 55 18.28 1.89 2.27
N PRO A 56 17.04 2.29 1.91
CA PRO A 56 15.88 1.44 2.05
C PRO A 56 15.99 0.17 1.18
N SER A 57 15.49 -0.95 1.67
CA SER A 57 15.34 -2.22 0.93
C SER A 57 14.02 -2.87 1.28
N ILE A 58 13.35 -3.42 0.27
CA ILE A 58 12.01 -4.00 0.40
C ILE A 58 12.07 -5.51 0.16
N THR A 59 11.42 -6.29 1.01
CA THR A 59 11.12 -7.71 0.78
C THR A 59 9.62 -7.89 0.70
N THR A 60 9.13 -8.40 -0.43
CA THR A 60 7.75 -8.82 -0.63
C THR A 60 7.67 -10.33 -0.45
N SER A 61 6.92 -10.78 0.55
CA SER A 61 6.61 -12.19 0.76
C SER A 61 5.24 -12.51 0.19
N LEU A 62 5.22 -13.37 -0.84
CA LEU A 62 3.98 -13.73 -1.52
C LEU A 62 3.11 -14.61 -0.63
N GLU A 63 3.65 -15.70 -0.07
CA GLU A 63 2.91 -16.58 0.86
C GLU A 63 2.55 -15.88 2.17
N GLY A 64 3.38 -14.97 2.67
CA GLY A 64 3.08 -14.21 3.88
C GLY A 64 2.07 -13.08 3.70
N HIS A 65 1.81 -12.67 2.45
CA HIS A 65 1.06 -11.46 2.12
C HIS A 65 1.57 -10.23 2.90
N THR A 66 2.89 -10.05 2.91
CA THR A 66 3.56 -8.95 3.62
C THR A 66 4.61 -8.26 2.76
N VAL A 67 4.83 -7.00 3.09
CA VAL A 67 5.96 -6.20 2.60
C VAL A 67 6.75 -5.72 3.79
N ARG A 68 8.01 -6.13 3.88
CA ARG A 68 8.96 -5.58 4.87
C ARG A 68 9.87 -4.55 4.23
N VAL A 69 9.90 -3.35 4.79
CA VAL A 69 10.89 -2.32 4.48
C VAL A 69 11.95 -2.32 5.57
N THR A 70 13.21 -2.32 5.16
CA THR A 70 14.35 -2.14 6.04
C THR A 70 15.13 -0.92 5.61
N GLY A 71 15.75 -0.21 6.55
CA GLY A 71 16.57 0.95 6.26
C GLY A 71 17.02 1.64 7.55
N PHE A 72 17.89 2.64 7.43
CA PHE A 72 18.38 3.39 8.57
C PHE A 72 17.62 4.69 8.75
N LEU A 73 17.33 5.05 10.01
CA LEU A 73 16.88 6.41 10.32
C LEU A 73 17.98 7.41 9.96
N PRO A 74 17.63 8.59 9.41
CA PRO A 74 18.57 9.68 9.24
C PRO A 74 19.31 10.01 10.55
N ALA A 75 20.56 10.46 10.45
CA ALA A 75 21.38 10.73 11.63
C ALA A 75 20.68 11.75 12.55
N GLY A 76 20.54 11.39 13.84
CA GLY A 76 19.88 12.24 14.85
C GLY A 76 18.34 12.20 14.83
N ALA A 77 17.71 11.55 13.84
CA ALA A 77 16.27 11.35 13.83
C ALA A 77 15.84 10.38 14.94
N ARG A 78 14.65 10.63 15.50
CA ARG A 78 13.99 9.76 16.47
C ARG A 78 12.54 9.59 16.05
N ILE A 79 12.01 8.40 16.30
CA ILE A 79 10.61 8.07 16.07
C ILE A 79 10.01 7.56 17.38
N PRO A 80 8.71 7.75 17.63
CA PRO A 80 8.03 7.08 18.72
C PRO A 80 8.00 5.56 18.48
N GLU A 81 7.60 4.79 19.49
CA GLU A 81 7.22 3.41 19.27
C GLU A 81 5.99 3.36 18.36
N LEU A 82 6.05 2.49 17.34
CA LEU A 82 5.01 2.32 16.33
C LEU A 82 4.69 0.83 16.21
N PRO A 83 3.40 0.45 16.08
CA PRO A 83 2.99 -0.95 16.14
C PRO A 83 3.63 -1.81 15.04
N HIS A 84 3.81 -1.24 13.86
CA HIS A 84 4.30 -1.90 12.65
C HIS A 84 5.82 -1.80 12.46
N VAL A 85 6.56 -1.28 13.46
CA VAL A 85 8.00 -1.01 13.38
C VAL A 85 8.75 -1.69 14.50
N LYS A 86 9.79 -2.43 14.15
CA LYS A 86 10.84 -2.86 15.09
C LYS A 86 12.11 -2.05 14.83
N THR A 87 12.84 -1.76 15.90
CA THR A 87 14.09 -0.98 15.83
C THR A 87 15.25 -1.78 16.38
N LYS A 88 16.43 -1.63 15.77
CA LYS A 88 17.67 -2.22 16.27
C LYS A 88 18.86 -1.30 16.03
N ALA A 89 19.82 -1.35 16.94
CA ALA A 89 21.09 -0.65 16.77
C ALA A 89 21.98 -1.44 15.81
N ALA A 90 22.46 -0.80 14.74
CA ALA A 90 23.35 -1.40 13.76
C ALA A 90 24.36 -0.36 13.29
N GLY A 91 25.66 -0.61 13.54
CA GLY A 91 26.74 0.28 13.10
C GLY A 91 26.65 1.71 13.65
N GLY A 92 26.18 1.90 14.88
CA GLY A 92 25.97 3.22 15.49
C GLY A 92 24.77 4.00 14.94
N ARG A 93 23.96 3.38 14.08
CA ARG A 93 22.70 3.92 13.54
C ARG A 93 21.52 3.10 14.05
N THR A 94 20.32 3.67 13.96
CA THR A 94 19.07 2.94 14.21
C THR A 94 18.56 2.39 12.89
N GLN A 95 18.55 1.06 12.75
CA GLN A 95 17.87 0.38 11.66
C GLN A 95 16.41 0.14 12.05
N LEU A 96 15.52 0.34 11.08
CA LEU A 96 14.12 -0.02 11.18
C LEU A 96 13.83 -1.27 10.35
N ASP A 97 12.92 -2.09 10.87
CA ASP A 97 12.21 -3.14 10.15
C ASP A 97 10.72 -2.78 10.25
N ILE A 98 10.11 -2.44 9.12
CA ILE A 98 8.73 -1.97 9.00
C ILE A 98 7.94 -2.99 8.19
N VAL A 99 6.79 -3.47 8.66
CA VAL A 99 6.02 -4.49 7.94
C VAL A 99 4.60 -4.01 7.66
N TYR A 100 4.18 -4.16 6.40
CA TYR A 100 2.84 -3.82 5.93
C TYR A 100 2.12 -5.08 5.42
N PRO A 101 0.80 -5.21 5.65
CA PRO A 101 -0.01 -6.22 4.99
C PRO A 101 -0.22 -5.86 3.52
N ILE A 102 -0.29 -6.86 2.65
CA ILE A 102 -0.60 -6.68 1.23
C ILE A 102 -1.62 -7.70 0.72
N ALA A 103 -2.19 -7.46 -0.46
CA ALA A 103 -2.79 -8.51 -1.29
C ALA A 103 -1.79 -8.99 -2.34
N THR A 104 -1.94 -10.22 -2.81
CA THR A 104 -1.14 -10.87 -3.85
C THR A 104 -2.06 -11.43 -4.93
N ALA A 105 -1.49 -12.04 -5.98
CA ALA A 105 -2.26 -12.51 -7.11
C ALA A 105 -3.26 -13.61 -6.71
N MET A 106 -4.51 -13.49 -7.14
CA MET A 106 -5.45 -14.60 -7.06
C MET A 106 -5.09 -15.73 -8.03
N ALA A 107 -5.64 -16.93 -7.79
CA ALA A 107 -5.50 -18.05 -8.71
C ALA A 107 -5.86 -17.64 -10.16
N GLY A 108 -5.01 -18.01 -11.12
CA GLY A 108 -5.15 -17.61 -12.53
C GLY A 108 -4.59 -16.22 -12.87
N LYS A 109 -4.04 -15.49 -11.90
CA LYS A 109 -3.26 -14.26 -12.10
C LYS A 109 -1.82 -14.50 -11.65
N ALA A 110 -0.90 -13.61 -12.04
CA ALA A 110 0.53 -13.78 -11.74
C ALA A 110 1.07 -12.64 -10.87
N ASP A 111 1.75 -13.01 -9.80
CA ASP A 111 2.66 -12.14 -9.07
C ASP A 111 3.98 -11.95 -9.82
N SER A 112 4.82 -11.06 -9.29
CA SER A 112 6.20 -10.92 -9.76
C SER A 112 6.97 -12.21 -9.51
N GLN A 113 7.77 -12.62 -10.49
CA GLN A 113 8.66 -13.77 -10.33
C GLN A 113 9.67 -13.54 -9.19
N PRO A 114 10.10 -14.59 -8.47
CA PRO A 114 11.01 -14.44 -7.33
C PRO A 114 12.40 -13.97 -7.78
N ARG A 115 12.68 -12.68 -7.59
CA ARG A 115 13.98 -12.04 -7.84
C ARG A 115 14.01 -10.65 -7.22
N THR A 116 15.11 -9.93 -7.43
CA THR A 116 15.24 -8.54 -7.03
C THR A 116 14.97 -7.62 -8.21
N TYR A 117 14.16 -6.60 -7.96
CA TYR A 117 13.72 -5.60 -8.92
C TYR A 117 14.15 -4.20 -8.49
N SER A 118 14.17 -3.28 -9.45
CA SER A 118 14.31 -1.85 -9.22
C SER A 118 12.99 -1.17 -9.50
N PHE A 119 12.68 -0.11 -8.75
CA PHE A 119 11.59 0.76 -9.15
C PHE A 119 11.88 1.38 -10.53
N TYR A 120 10.89 1.37 -11.41
CA TYR A 120 11.01 1.93 -12.76
C TYR A 120 10.19 3.22 -12.92
N HIS A 121 9.11 3.40 -12.14
CA HIS A 121 8.45 4.69 -11.97
C HIS A 121 7.67 4.76 -10.65
N ALA A 122 7.29 5.98 -10.28
CA ALA A 122 6.24 6.23 -9.31
C ALA A 122 5.25 7.27 -9.83
N LYS A 123 3.97 7.10 -9.51
CA LYS A 123 2.93 8.12 -9.67
C LYS A 123 2.41 8.44 -8.27
N PRO A 124 2.96 9.45 -7.58
CA PRO A 124 2.61 9.75 -6.18
C PRO A 124 1.15 10.14 -5.99
N TYR A 125 0.51 10.67 -7.04
CA TYR A 125 -0.92 10.96 -7.08
C TYR A 125 -1.52 10.34 -8.35
N ARG A 126 -2.19 9.19 -8.19
CA ARG A 126 -2.87 8.46 -9.28
C ARG A 126 -4.39 8.58 -9.11
N PRO A 127 -5.04 9.58 -9.73
CA PRO A 127 -6.49 9.70 -9.67
C PRO A 127 -7.18 8.55 -10.40
N ASN A 128 -8.48 8.37 -10.14
CA ASN A 128 -9.32 7.46 -10.91
C ASN A 128 -9.23 7.78 -12.40
N GLY A 129 -9.31 6.75 -13.23
CA GLY A 129 -9.27 6.95 -14.66
C GLY A 129 -9.11 5.65 -15.41
N ASN A 130 -9.11 5.77 -16.74
CA ASN A 130 -9.01 4.60 -17.59
C ASN A 130 -7.62 3.94 -17.50
N ALA A 131 -7.63 2.62 -17.42
CA ALA A 131 -6.50 1.77 -17.66
C ALA A 131 -6.84 0.78 -18.78
N TYR A 132 -5.81 0.29 -19.46
CA TYR A 132 -5.96 -0.76 -20.44
C TYR A 132 -5.39 -2.06 -19.86
N THR A 133 -6.20 -3.11 -19.82
CA THR A 133 -5.73 -4.48 -19.64
C THR A 133 -6.12 -5.28 -20.87
N VAL A 134 -5.36 -6.32 -21.17
CA VAL A 134 -5.65 -7.16 -22.34
C VAL A 134 -6.99 -7.88 -22.17
N SER A 135 -7.29 -8.33 -20.94
CA SER A 135 -8.52 -9.06 -20.62
C SER A 135 -9.78 -8.20 -20.57
N GLN A 136 -9.71 -6.91 -20.22
CA GLN A 136 -10.89 -6.04 -20.09
C GLN A 136 -10.88 -4.87 -21.08
N GLY A 137 -9.87 -4.80 -21.95
CA GLY A 137 -9.64 -3.63 -22.80
C GLY A 137 -9.45 -2.36 -21.98
N ASN A 138 -9.83 -1.22 -22.57
CA ASN A 138 -9.86 0.06 -21.87
C ASN A 138 -11.07 0.11 -20.92
N HIS A 139 -10.80 0.10 -19.61
CA HIS A 139 -11.81 0.13 -18.57
C HIS A 139 -11.45 1.18 -17.51
N PHE A 140 -12.45 1.65 -16.78
CA PHE A 140 -12.25 2.62 -15.73
C PHE A 140 -11.75 1.93 -14.46
N VAL A 141 -10.66 2.43 -13.88
CA VAL A 141 -10.09 1.91 -12.63
C VAL A 141 -10.17 2.97 -11.54
N THR A 142 -10.63 2.53 -10.37
CA THR A 142 -10.75 3.35 -9.18
C THR A 142 -9.44 3.33 -8.36
N TRP A 143 -8.46 4.12 -8.78
CA TRP A 143 -7.16 4.26 -8.10
C TRP A 143 -7.19 5.02 -6.77
N GLY A 144 -8.26 5.74 -6.46
CA GLY A 144 -8.44 6.41 -5.17
C GLY A 144 -7.53 7.61 -4.92
N GLY A 145 -6.68 8.00 -5.89
CA GLY A 145 -5.66 9.04 -5.71
C GLY A 145 -4.39 8.56 -5.00
N PHE A 146 -4.30 7.29 -4.62
CA PHE A 146 -3.15 6.75 -3.90
C PHE A 146 -1.89 6.67 -4.77
N PRO A 147 -0.69 6.58 -4.17
CA PRO A 147 0.53 6.33 -4.92
C PRO A 147 0.49 5.01 -5.68
N PHE A 148 1.08 5.01 -6.87
CA PHE A 148 1.37 3.81 -7.66
C PHE A 148 2.89 3.68 -7.80
N LEU A 149 3.48 2.65 -7.20
CA LEU A 149 4.93 2.43 -7.11
C LEU A 149 5.33 1.22 -7.96
N GLY A 150 5.65 1.46 -9.22
CA GLY A 150 5.97 0.41 -10.19
C GLY A 150 7.38 -0.14 -10.01
N TYR A 151 7.48 -1.46 -9.84
CA TYR A 151 8.78 -2.13 -9.66
C TYR A 151 9.05 -3.30 -10.61
N ASN A 152 8.07 -3.78 -11.38
CA ASN A 152 8.29 -4.83 -12.39
C ASN A 152 7.33 -4.69 -13.58
N ASP A 153 7.66 -3.85 -14.57
CA ASP A 153 7.04 -3.73 -15.91
C ASP A 153 5.55 -4.16 -16.02
N GLY A 154 4.72 -3.67 -15.09
CA GLY A 154 3.33 -4.09 -14.92
C GLY A 154 2.88 -4.18 -13.46
N ILE A 155 3.73 -4.68 -12.57
CA ILE A 155 3.45 -4.83 -11.12
C ILE A 155 3.91 -3.62 -10.31
N ALA A 156 3.07 -3.24 -9.35
CA ALA A 156 3.30 -2.13 -8.45
C ALA A 156 2.79 -2.40 -7.04
N PHE A 157 3.27 -1.59 -6.09
CA PHE A 157 2.54 -1.32 -4.86
C PHE A 157 1.56 -0.18 -5.11
N HIS A 158 0.30 -0.34 -4.73
CA HIS A 158 -0.69 0.73 -4.79
C HIS A 158 -1.74 0.59 -3.69
N GLY A 159 -2.56 1.63 -3.52
CA GLY A 159 -3.64 1.65 -2.52
C GLY A 159 -4.71 0.58 -2.80
N PRO A 160 -5.69 0.46 -1.90
CA PRO A 160 -6.75 -0.51 -2.08
C PRO A 160 -7.61 -0.08 -3.27
N ILE A 161 -8.13 -1.05 -4.02
CA ILE A 161 -9.15 -0.79 -5.05
C ILE A 161 -10.53 -1.25 -4.61
N THR A 162 -10.64 -1.78 -3.38
CA THR A 162 -11.92 -2.19 -2.80
C THR A 162 -12.48 -1.05 -1.97
N ASP A 163 -13.67 -0.60 -2.36
CA ASP A 163 -14.44 0.41 -1.66
C ASP A 163 -15.83 -0.14 -1.31
N GLN A 164 -16.22 -0.07 -0.05
CA GLN A 164 -17.57 -0.45 0.40
C GLN A 164 -18.33 0.78 0.90
N ALA A 165 -19.64 0.85 0.66
CA ALA A 165 -20.46 1.93 1.20
C ALA A 165 -20.38 1.97 2.74
N ALA A 166 -20.11 3.15 3.31
CA ALA A 166 -20.12 3.29 4.77
C ALA A 166 -21.53 3.00 5.33
N GLU A 167 -21.57 2.23 6.43
CA GLU A 167 -22.81 1.74 7.06
C GLU A 167 -23.78 2.86 7.46
N ARG A 168 -23.26 4.02 7.88
CA ARG A 168 -24.07 5.16 8.35
C ARG A 168 -24.55 6.08 7.24
N GLY A 169 -24.38 5.67 5.98
CA GLY A 169 -24.47 6.58 4.84
C GLY A 169 -23.27 7.52 4.81
N GLY A 170 -22.82 7.88 3.61
CA GLY A 170 -21.61 8.67 3.42
C GLY A 170 -20.72 8.06 2.34
N MET A 171 -19.41 8.22 2.51
CA MET A 171 -18.42 7.87 1.50
C MET A 171 -18.12 6.37 1.52
N ASN A 172 -17.68 5.82 0.39
CA ASN A 172 -17.17 4.46 0.39
C ASN A 172 -15.82 4.41 1.13
N VAL A 173 -15.60 3.36 1.92
CA VAL A 173 -14.38 3.14 2.68
C VAL A 173 -13.45 2.21 1.93
N TRP A 174 -12.25 2.72 1.72
CA TRP A 174 -11.12 2.02 1.15
C TRP A 174 -10.56 1.04 2.16
N TYR A 175 -10.51 -0.26 1.84
CA TYR A 175 -9.90 -1.25 2.72
C TYR A 175 -9.11 -2.32 1.95
N LEU A 176 -8.14 -2.91 2.62
CA LEU A 176 -7.34 -4.01 2.12
C LEU A 176 -7.98 -5.34 2.52
N ARG A 177 -8.25 -6.16 1.51
CA ARG A 177 -8.40 -7.61 1.67
C ARG A 177 -7.01 -8.25 1.53
N ARG A 178 -6.39 -8.64 2.65
CA ARG A 178 -5.06 -9.27 2.67
C ARG A 178 -5.20 -10.73 2.24
N GLY A 179 -4.49 -11.14 1.20
CA GLY A 179 -4.59 -12.49 0.64
C GLY A 179 -4.54 -12.49 -0.89
N ASP A 180 -4.90 -13.62 -1.48
CA ASP A 180 -4.88 -13.87 -2.93
C ASP A 180 -6.12 -13.30 -3.63
N VAL A 181 -6.18 -11.98 -3.76
CA VAL A 181 -7.36 -11.26 -4.29
C VAL A 181 -7.03 -10.23 -5.37
N SER A 182 -5.76 -10.07 -5.72
CA SER A 182 -5.33 -9.09 -6.72
C SER A 182 -5.17 -9.69 -8.11
N SER A 183 -5.17 -8.82 -9.11
CA SER A 183 -4.82 -9.17 -10.50
C SER A 183 -3.29 -9.18 -10.75
N GLY A 184 -2.47 -9.27 -9.70
CA GLY A 184 -1.00 -9.38 -9.75
C GLY A 184 -0.25 -8.26 -9.02
N CYS A 185 -0.91 -7.13 -8.70
CA CYS A 185 -0.30 -6.03 -7.97
C CYS A 185 -0.37 -6.25 -6.47
N ASN A 186 0.63 -5.74 -5.76
CA ASN A 186 0.59 -5.73 -4.31
C ASN A 186 -0.26 -4.57 -3.81
N ARG A 187 -1.55 -4.84 -3.59
CA ARG A 187 -2.49 -3.85 -3.02
C ARG A 187 -2.18 -3.68 -1.54
N MET A 188 -2.22 -2.45 -1.05
CA MET A 188 -1.96 -2.11 0.35
C MET A 188 -3.15 -1.31 0.90
N MET A 189 -3.22 -1.11 2.23
CA MET A 189 -4.03 -0.02 2.77
C MET A 189 -3.54 1.33 2.24
N GLY A 190 -4.44 2.29 2.10
CA GLY A 190 -4.16 3.57 1.43
C GLY A 190 -3.07 4.37 2.14
N GLU A 191 -3.16 4.42 3.46
CA GLU A 191 -2.22 5.03 4.37
C GLU A 191 -0.85 4.33 4.39
N HIS A 192 -0.83 2.99 4.26
CA HIS A 192 0.42 2.22 4.23
C HIS A 192 1.18 2.46 2.94
N VAL A 193 0.52 2.56 1.78
CA VAL A 193 1.22 2.89 0.53
C VAL A 193 1.68 4.35 0.50
N VAL A 194 0.94 5.27 1.13
CA VAL A 194 1.36 6.68 1.30
C VAL A 194 2.60 6.75 2.18
N GLU A 195 2.62 6.02 3.29
CA GLU A 195 3.80 5.93 4.16
C GLU A 195 4.98 5.25 3.47
N LEU A 196 4.74 4.11 2.78
CA LEU A 196 5.76 3.40 2.01
C LEU A 196 6.43 4.33 0.99
N ALA A 197 5.63 5.07 0.21
CA ALA A 197 6.15 6.05 -0.74
C ALA A 197 7.05 7.09 -0.05
N HIS A 198 6.63 7.60 1.11
CA HIS A 198 7.42 8.56 1.89
C HIS A 198 8.73 7.97 2.41
N VAL A 199 8.65 6.80 3.04
CA VAL A 199 9.76 6.05 3.64
C VAL A 199 10.83 5.70 2.61
N ILE A 200 10.45 5.37 1.37
CA ILE A 200 11.42 5.07 0.33
C ILE A 200 12.01 6.33 -0.32
N GLY A 201 11.51 7.53 -0.02
CA GLY A 201 12.10 8.81 -0.47
C GLY A 201 11.24 9.62 -1.44
N ILE A 202 10.03 9.19 -1.76
CA ILE A 202 9.05 10.02 -2.49
C ILE A 202 8.37 10.92 -1.47
N ASN A 203 8.73 12.21 -1.44
CA ASN A 203 8.20 13.11 -0.42
C ASN A 203 6.68 13.32 -0.56
N MET A 204 5.88 12.55 0.18
CA MET A 204 4.42 12.63 0.23
C MET A 204 3.86 13.85 0.98
N ARG A 205 4.68 14.88 1.23
CA ARG A 205 4.23 16.22 1.67
C ARG A 205 4.23 17.24 0.53
N LYS A 206 4.66 16.86 -0.67
CA LYS A 206 4.57 17.68 -1.88
C LYS A 206 3.22 17.53 -2.56
N VAL A 207 2.79 18.59 -3.23
CA VAL A 207 1.63 18.53 -4.14
C VAL A 207 2.13 18.09 -5.53
N TYR A 208 1.73 16.91 -5.95
CA TYR A 208 2.11 16.31 -7.22
C TYR A 208 1.08 16.58 -8.31
N LYS A 209 1.54 16.53 -9.57
CA LYS A 209 0.63 16.55 -10.72
C LYS A 209 -0.03 15.18 -10.85
N GLY A 210 -1.35 15.17 -10.96
CA GLY A 210 -2.11 13.93 -11.14
C GLY A 210 -1.66 13.15 -12.38
N ASN A 211 -1.53 11.84 -12.20
CA ASN A 211 -1.15 10.89 -13.25
C ASN A 211 0.24 11.13 -13.89
N TYR A 212 1.08 11.96 -13.28
CA TYR A 212 2.44 12.19 -13.76
C TYR A 212 3.38 11.11 -13.22
N ALA A 213 4.17 10.51 -14.10
CA ALA A 213 5.18 9.53 -13.73
C ALA A 213 6.49 10.23 -13.38
N TYR A 214 7.06 9.87 -12.23
CA TYR A 214 8.33 10.35 -11.74
C TYR A 214 9.30 9.17 -11.69
N GLU A 215 10.55 9.40 -12.09
CA GLU A 215 11.62 8.47 -11.79
C GLU A 215 11.89 8.56 -10.28
N PRO A 216 11.72 7.47 -9.52
CA PRO A 216 11.86 7.51 -8.08
C PRO A 216 13.31 7.83 -7.74
N THR A 217 13.53 8.84 -6.90
CA THR A 217 14.87 9.18 -6.41
C THR A 217 15.41 8.16 -5.41
N THR A 218 14.70 7.05 -5.20
CA THR A 218 15.06 6.00 -4.25
C THR A 218 16.04 5.01 -4.84
N THR A 219 16.99 4.56 -4.04
CA THR A 219 17.85 3.42 -4.36
C THR A 219 17.22 2.08 -3.98
N ALA A 220 16.00 2.09 -3.42
CA ALA A 220 15.33 0.89 -2.93
C ALA A 220 15.22 -0.19 -4.02
N LYS A 221 15.50 -1.42 -3.60
CA LYS A 221 15.25 -2.62 -4.39
C LYS A 221 14.11 -3.41 -3.76
N VAL A 222 13.34 -4.09 -4.61
CA VAL A 222 12.24 -4.95 -4.19
C VAL A 222 12.67 -6.40 -4.41
N LYS A 223 12.95 -7.13 -3.34
CA LYS A 223 13.17 -8.58 -3.36
C LYS A 223 11.84 -9.29 -3.21
N VAL A 224 11.44 -10.06 -4.21
CA VAL A 224 10.24 -10.91 -4.14
C VAL A 224 10.65 -12.32 -3.75
N ILE A 225 9.98 -12.88 -2.74
CA ILE A 225 10.15 -14.27 -2.29
C ILE A 225 8.80 -14.98 -2.30
N THR A 226 8.83 -16.29 -2.58
CA THR A 226 7.60 -17.10 -2.56
C THR A 226 7.18 -17.48 -1.15
N ASP A 227 8.13 -17.76 -0.26
CA ASP A 227 7.88 -18.22 1.12
C ASP A 227 7.64 -17.02 2.07
N PHE A 228 7.30 -17.31 3.32
CA PHE A 228 7.26 -16.36 4.43
C PHE A 228 8.62 -15.68 4.65
N ASP A 229 8.62 -14.37 4.90
CA ASP A 229 9.82 -13.64 5.31
C ASP A 229 10.16 -13.92 6.79
N GLN A 230 11.41 -13.63 7.18
CA GLN A 230 11.89 -13.80 8.54
C GLN A 230 12.48 -12.52 9.13
N TYR A 231 12.22 -12.33 10.43
CA TYR A 231 12.85 -11.34 11.28
C TYR A 231 13.55 -12.08 12.41
N GLU A 232 14.89 -11.98 12.47
CA GLU A 232 15.71 -12.57 13.53
C GLU A 232 15.45 -14.08 13.76
N GLY A 233 15.22 -14.83 12.67
CA GLY A 233 14.95 -16.26 12.71
C GLY A 233 13.51 -16.65 13.07
N GLN A 234 12.62 -15.67 13.22
CA GLN A 234 11.18 -15.88 13.43
C GLN A 234 10.41 -15.56 12.15
N TRP A 235 9.35 -16.30 11.87
CA TRP A 235 8.49 -16.03 10.71
C TRP A 235 7.69 -14.75 10.92
N ILE A 236 7.68 -13.87 9.92
CA ILE A 236 6.96 -12.60 10.03
C ILE A 236 5.46 -12.82 9.83
N ASP A 237 4.66 -12.24 10.72
CA ASP A 237 3.23 -12.03 10.50
C ASP A 237 2.86 -10.58 10.86
N VAL A 238 1.69 -10.15 10.42
CA VAL A 238 1.12 -8.84 10.72
C VAL A 238 -0.22 -9.02 11.44
N ASP A 239 -0.43 -8.19 12.44
CA ASP A 239 -1.69 -8.03 13.13
C ASP A 239 -2.66 -7.26 12.23
N TYR A 240 -3.15 -7.95 11.21
CA TYR A 240 -4.16 -7.47 10.28
C TYR A 240 -4.96 -8.69 9.76
N PRO A 241 -6.28 -8.56 9.59
CA PRO A 241 -7.16 -9.55 8.96
C PRO A 241 -6.59 -10.23 7.73
N THR A 242 -6.85 -11.53 7.56
CA THR A 242 -6.55 -12.29 6.34
C THR A 242 -7.84 -12.79 5.69
N ASP A 243 -7.88 -12.83 4.36
CA ASP A 243 -9.00 -13.37 3.59
C ASP A 243 -9.04 -14.91 3.65
N VAL A 244 -10.20 -15.48 3.34
CA VAL A 244 -10.43 -16.93 3.36
C VAL A 244 -9.50 -17.63 2.36
N GLY A 245 -8.57 -18.42 2.88
CA GLY A 245 -7.59 -19.18 2.08
C GLY A 245 -6.13 -18.78 2.33
N ALA A 246 -5.88 -17.58 2.86
CA ALA A 246 -4.53 -17.17 3.27
C ALA A 246 -4.15 -17.86 4.59
N SER A 247 -3.01 -18.58 4.59
CA SER A 247 -2.52 -19.28 5.78
C SER A 247 -1.52 -18.41 6.53
N ARG A 248 -1.77 -18.17 7.82
CA ARG A 248 -0.80 -17.50 8.70
C ARG A 248 0.44 -18.40 8.94
N PRO A 249 1.63 -17.83 9.17
CA PRO A 249 2.86 -18.61 9.33
C PRO A 249 2.79 -19.61 10.48
N ALA A 250 2.11 -19.26 11.60
CA ALA A 250 1.96 -20.14 12.75
C ALA A 250 1.27 -21.48 12.38
N VAL A 251 0.23 -21.39 11.55
CA VAL A 251 -0.54 -22.54 11.06
C VAL A 251 0.24 -23.26 9.96
N ALA A 252 0.70 -22.53 8.94
CA ALA A 252 1.37 -23.10 7.77
C ALA A 252 2.67 -23.83 8.13
N LYS A 253 3.46 -23.28 9.05
CA LYS A 253 4.74 -23.85 9.49
C LYS A 253 4.60 -24.70 10.76
N GLN A 254 3.39 -24.86 11.30
CA GLN A 254 3.10 -25.61 12.53
C GLN A 254 4.03 -25.20 13.69
N THR A 255 4.13 -23.90 13.94
CA THR A 255 5.11 -23.32 14.87
C THR A 255 4.54 -22.15 15.65
N THR A 256 5.09 -21.91 16.83
CA THR A 256 4.84 -20.68 17.61
C THR A 256 5.94 -19.63 17.40
N ASN A 257 6.98 -19.94 16.60
CA ASN A 257 8.11 -19.05 16.35
C ASN A 257 7.77 -17.97 15.30
N VAL A 258 6.88 -17.06 15.69
CA VAL A 258 6.36 -15.98 14.83
C VAL A 258 6.68 -14.62 15.44
N ALA A 259 7.27 -13.75 14.63
CA ALA A 259 7.43 -12.33 14.93
C ALA A 259 6.21 -11.56 14.42
N MET A 260 5.28 -11.27 15.32
CA MET A 260 4.14 -10.40 15.00
C MET A 260 4.59 -8.93 14.92
N PHE A 261 4.13 -8.24 13.88
CA PHE A 261 4.16 -6.78 13.75
C PHE A 261 2.74 -6.26 13.86
N GLY A 262 2.51 -5.20 14.63
CA GLY A 262 1.20 -4.56 14.67
C GLY A 262 0.86 -3.90 13.33
N SER A 263 -0.40 -3.49 13.15
CA SER A 263 -0.84 -2.65 12.03
C SER A 263 -1.45 -1.36 12.56
N TRP A 264 -1.90 -0.48 11.67
CA TRP A 264 -2.67 0.71 12.02
C TRP A 264 -3.56 1.11 10.85
N VAL A 265 -4.66 1.79 11.13
CA VAL A 265 -5.56 2.33 10.10
C VAL A 265 -5.73 3.84 10.22
N ALA A 266 -5.65 4.55 9.09
CA ALA A 266 -5.90 5.98 9.08
C ALA A 266 -7.40 6.24 9.17
N THR A 267 -7.82 7.18 10.02
CA THR A 267 -9.23 7.54 10.11
C THR A 267 -9.48 8.98 9.69
N THR A 268 -10.52 9.16 8.87
CA THR A 268 -11.09 10.49 8.58
C THR A 268 -12.06 10.94 9.66
N THR A 269 -12.62 9.98 10.41
CA THR A 269 -13.42 10.14 11.64
C THR A 269 -12.88 9.25 12.76
N PRO A 270 -12.75 9.73 14.01
CA PRO A 270 -11.84 9.19 15.03
C PRO A 270 -12.16 7.78 15.62
N ASP A 271 -13.04 6.96 15.02
CA ASP A 271 -13.47 5.71 15.66
C ASP A 271 -13.61 4.48 14.76
N GLY A 272 -13.22 4.53 13.47
CA GLY A 272 -13.23 3.35 12.59
C GLY A 272 -14.62 2.75 12.33
N LYS A 273 -15.71 3.41 12.77
CA LYS A 273 -17.10 2.95 12.58
C LYS A 273 -17.61 3.12 11.16
N ASP A 274 -16.83 3.77 10.31
CA ASP A 274 -17.04 3.81 8.88
C ASP A 274 -16.66 2.47 8.21
N LEU A 275 -15.85 1.65 8.87
CA LEU A 275 -15.52 0.30 8.40
C LEU A 275 -16.67 -0.68 8.70
N PRO A 276 -17.03 -1.57 7.75
CA PRO A 276 -18.13 -2.52 7.90
C PRO A 276 -18.01 -3.41 9.15
N PRO A 277 -19.10 -3.60 9.94
CA PRO A 277 -19.08 -4.38 11.18
C PRO A 277 -19.03 -5.90 10.99
N ASP A 278 -19.31 -6.38 9.77
CA ASP A 278 -19.22 -7.79 9.35
C ASP A 278 -17.78 -8.21 9.03
N MET A 279 -16.85 -7.26 8.96
CA MET A 279 -15.40 -7.51 8.85
C MET A 279 -14.75 -7.88 10.19
N LYS A 280 -15.41 -8.75 10.97
CA LYS A 280 -14.75 -9.54 12.01
C LYS A 280 -14.01 -10.68 11.31
N TRP A 281 -12.80 -10.40 10.85
CA TRP A 281 -11.91 -11.42 10.32
C TRP A 281 -11.06 -11.97 11.47
N GLU A 282 -10.77 -13.27 11.47
CA GLU A 282 -9.73 -13.82 12.35
C GLU A 282 -8.41 -13.07 12.07
N GLY A 283 -8.12 -12.11 12.92
CA GLY A 283 -7.01 -11.20 12.80
C GLY A 283 -6.70 -10.75 14.21
N GLY A 284 -5.57 -11.16 14.73
CA GLY A 284 -5.22 -10.86 16.10
C GLY A 284 -4.03 -11.70 16.50
N VAL A 285 -3.15 -11.12 17.31
CA VAL A 285 -2.20 -11.91 18.07
C VAL A 285 -3.00 -12.89 18.94
N ASN A 286 -2.77 -14.20 18.83
CA ASN A 286 -3.41 -15.23 19.68
C ASN A 286 -4.96 -15.30 19.63
N GLY A 287 -5.57 -15.42 18.45
CA GLY A 287 -7.01 -15.75 18.35
C GLY A 287 -7.96 -14.66 18.85
N GLN A 288 -7.45 -13.43 19.00
CA GLN A 288 -8.27 -12.24 19.21
C GLN A 288 -8.76 -11.69 17.86
N TRP A 289 -9.82 -10.89 17.89
CA TRP A 289 -10.37 -10.21 16.71
C TRP A 289 -9.67 -8.87 16.52
N TYR A 290 -9.53 -8.45 15.27
CA TYR A 290 -8.85 -7.20 14.94
C TYR A 290 -9.85 -6.08 15.11
N ASP A 291 -9.65 -5.24 16.12
CA ASP A 291 -10.49 -4.07 16.33
C ASP A 291 -9.89 -2.87 15.58
N PHE A 292 -10.52 -2.51 14.46
CA PHE A 292 -10.13 -1.35 13.67
C PHE A 292 -10.17 -0.05 14.47
N GLN A 293 -11.04 0.07 15.47
CA GLN A 293 -11.13 1.25 16.32
C GLN A 293 -9.90 1.37 17.23
N GLU A 294 -9.40 0.26 17.79
CA GLU A 294 -8.18 0.26 18.61
C GLU A 294 -6.92 0.58 17.78
N HIS A 295 -6.95 0.27 16.49
CA HIS A 295 -5.85 0.49 15.56
C HIS A 295 -5.93 1.82 14.80
N ALA A 296 -6.95 2.63 15.07
CA ALA A 296 -7.21 3.90 14.40
C ALA A 296 -6.21 4.99 14.80
N ILE A 297 -5.53 5.60 13.83
CA ILE A 297 -4.64 6.75 14.04
C ILE A 297 -5.07 7.93 13.18
N ARG A 298 -5.44 9.03 13.86
CA ARG A 298 -5.83 10.28 13.22
C ARG A 298 -4.61 11.19 13.00
N GLY A 299 -4.54 11.82 11.83
CA GLY A 299 -3.53 12.85 11.54
C GLY A 299 -2.20 12.34 10.95
N ASN A 300 -1.96 11.03 10.88
CA ASN A 300 -0.78 10.50 10.18
C ASN A 300 -0.89 10.65 8.66
N VAL A 301 -2.10 10.53 8.12
CA VAL A 301 -2.40 10.72 6.71
C VAL A 301 -3.67 11.55 6.59
N CYS A 302 -3.76 12.34 5.54
CA CYS A 302 -4.96 13.07 5.16
C CYS A 302 -5.01 13.25 3.65
N SER A 303 -6.17 13.63 3.14
CA SER A 303 -6.40 13.84 1.72
C SER A 303 -6.93 15.26 1.47
N MET A 304 -6.70 15.79 0.27
CA MET A 304 -7.30 17.04 -0.20
C MET A 304 -8.00 16.81 -1.56
N PRO A 305 -9.22 17.36 -1.74
CA PRO A 305 -9.93 17.25 -3.00
C PRO A 305 -9.16 17.89 -4.17
N PRO A 306 -9.30 17.37 -5.41
CA PRO A 306 -8.62 17.90 -6.60
C PRO A 306 -8.81 19.41 -6.83
N GLU A 307 -10.00 19.93 -6.55
CA GLU A 307 -10.35 21.34 -6.74
C GLU A 307 -9.59 22.29 -5.78
N MET A 308 -9.01 21.76 -4.71
CA MET A 308 -8.24 22.54 -3.72
C MET A 308 -6.73 22.52 -3.98
N LEU A 309 -6.24 21.76 -4.98
CA LEU A 309 -4.81 21.55 -5.17
C LEU A 309 -4.06 22.81 -5.61
N GLU A 310 -4.66 23.70 -6.40
CA GLU A 310 -4.01 24.96 -6.81
C GLU A 310 -3.84 25.93 -5.62
N GLU A 311 -4.85 26.00 -4.76
CA GLU A 311 -4.76 26.77 -3.51
C GLU A 311 -3.70 26.16 -2.58
N LEU A 312 -3.65 24.83 -2.48
CA LEU A 312 -2.68 24.11 -1.67
C LEU A 312 -1.24 24.28 -2.18
N LYS A 313 -1.02 24.32 -3.50
CA LYS A 313 0.29 24.64 -4.09
C LYS A 313 0.75 26.03 -3.67
N THR A 314 -0.17 26.99 -3.62
CA THR A 314 0.12 28.37 -3.17
C THR A 314 0.54 28.40 -1.70
N VAL A 315 -0.10 27.59 -0.85
CA VAL A 315 0.29 27.43 0.55
C VAL A 315 1.66 26.75 0.66
N ALA A 316 1.86 25.63 -0.05
CA ALA A 316 3.12 24.87 -0.03
C ALA A 316 4.31 25.69 -0.56
N ALA A 317 4.09 26.62 -1.49
CA ALA A 317 5.15 27.52 -1.98
C ALA A 317 5.76 28.37 -0.85
N ARG A 318 4.99 28.70 0.20
CA ARG A 318 5.48 29.45 1.37
C ARG A 318 6.42 28.62 2.26
N THR A 319 6.39 27.30 2.10
CA THR A 319 7.19 26.33 2.86
C THR A 319 8.16 25.57 1.96
N GLY A 320 8.64 26.22 0.88
CA GLY A 320 9.64 25.64 -0.03
C GLY A 320 9.09 24.52 -0.93
N GLY A 321 7.79 24.51 -1.18
CA GLY A 321 7.10 23.51 -2.01
C GLY A 321 6.74 22.22 -1.27
N VAL A 322 6.87 22.18 0.06
CA VAL A 322 6.61 21.01 0.91
C VAL A 322 5.69 21.42 2.04
N LEU A 323 4.59 20.70 2.27
CA LEU A 323 3.69 20.97 3.39
C LEU A 323 4.37 20.67 4.74
N PRO A 324 4.03 21.39 5.81
CA PRO A 324 4.52 21.11 7.15
C PRO A 324 4.27 19.66 7.60
N ALA A 325 5.14 19.15 8.48
CA ALA A 325 5.01 17.80 9.01
C ALA A 325 3.72 17.58 9.84
N ASP A 326 3.12 18.67 10.34
CA ASP A 326 1.90 18.69 11.13
C ASP A 326 0.64 19.08 10.33
N PHE A 327 0.73 19.07 9.00
CA PHE A 327 -0.33 19.54 8.10
C PHE A 327 -1.65 18.79 8.33
N CYS A 328 -1.62 17.47 8.42
CA CYS A 328 -2.85 16.69 8.58
C CYS A 328 -3.50 16.91 9.94
N GLN A 329 -2.72 17.09 11.01
CA GLN A 329 -3.23 17.43 12.34
C GLN A 329 -3.93 18.80 12.31
N LYS A 330 -3.29 19.81 11.70
CA LYS A 330 -3.88 21.16 11.53
C LYS A 330 -5.16 21.13 10.69
N LYS A 331 -5.14 20.38 9.59
CA LYS A 331 -6.31 20.20 8.73
C LYS A 331 -7.48 19.63 9.53
N PHE A 332 -7.28 18.53 10.25
CA PHE A 332 -8.34 17.91 11.04
C PHE A 332 -8.85 18.83 12.15
N ALA A 333 -7.97 19.55 12.85
CA ALA A 333 -8.38 20.54 13.84
C ALA A 333 -9.22 21.67 13.23
N CYS A 334 -8.90 22.09 12.00
CA CYS A 334 -9.69 23.05 11.27
C CYS A 334 -11.05 22.48 10.86
N ASP A 335 -11.07 21.26 10.31
CA ASP A 335 -12.28 20.58 9.87
C ASP A 335 -13.28 20.42 11.02
N ASP A 336 -12.81 19.97 12.19
CA ASP A 336 -13.62 19.81 13.41
C ASP A 336 -14.20 21.14 13.88
N ARG A 337 -13.38 22.18 13.92
CA ARG A 337 -13.80 23.53 14.34
C ARG A 337 -14.84 24.13 13.40
N LYS A 338 -14.81 23.80 12.12
CA LYS A 338 -15.67 24.39 11.08
C LYS A 338 -16.86 23.50 10.70
N GLY A 339 -16.85 22.22 11.06
CA GLY A 339 -17.85 21.24 10.65
C GLY A 339 -17.86 20.98 9.12
N LYS A 340 -16.78 21.30 8.42
CA LYS A 340 -16.61 21.13 6.96
C LYS A 340 -15.14 20.93 6.63
N VAL A 341 -14.84 20.40 5.45
CA VAL A 341 -13.45 20.39 4.93
C VAL A 341 -12.95 21.83 4.81
N CYS A 342 -11.85 22.14 5.48
CA CYS A 342 -11.19 23.43 5.42
C CYS A 342 -10.45 23.60 4.09
N ARG A 343 -10.53 24.81 3.55
CA ARG A 343 -9.71 25.24 2.42
C ARG A 343 -8.26 25.36 2.88
N PRO A 344 -7.28 25.18 1.98
CA PRO A 344 -5.85 25.34 2.32
C PRO A 344 -5.52 26.65 3.05
N SER A 345 -6.17 27.76 2.71
CA SER A 345 -5.97 29.05 3.38
C SER A 345 -6.54 29.15 4.80
N GLU A 346 -7.41 28.22 5.22
CA GLU A 346 -8.01 28.16 6.56
C GLU A 346 -7.20 27.30 7.55
N ILE A 347 -6.26 26.50 7.04
CA ILE A 347 -5.42 25.52 7.78
C ILE A 347 -4.17 26.19 8.35
#